data_AF-A0A1B8YK49-F1
#
_entry.id   AF-A0A1B8YK49-F1
#
_cell.length_a   1.000
_cell.length_b   1.000
_cell.length_c   1.000
_cell.angle_alpha   90.00
_cell.angle_beta   90.00
_cell.angle_gamma   90.00
#
_symmetry.space_group_name_H-M   'P 1'
#
loop_
_entity.id
_entity.type
_entity.pdbx_description
1 polymer ?
#
loop_
_entity_poly.entity_id
_entity_poly.type
_entity_poly.pdbx_seq_one_letter_code
_entity_poly.pdbx_strand_id
1 'polypeptide(L)'
;MMRQILSTRIQDEVANLLIENGIDEKGSELYHIFNRYIPNLKTTDINDGIVVRFINSKLSRIYGAVKDRDNKTLLKSIEALAGILEEVKRMIR
;
A
#
# COMPACT_ATOMS: atom_id res chain seq x y z
N MET A 1 2.84 16.62 -9.67
CA MET A 1 2.33 15.73 -10.74
C MET A 1 2.71 14.27 -10.53
N MET A 2 3.96 13.83 -10.72
CA MET A 2 4.32 12.39 -10.58
C MET A 2 4.03 11.78 -9.20
N ARG A 3 4.21 12.54 -8.12
CA ARG A 3 3.84 12.09 -6.76
C ARG A 3 2.34 11.84 -6.61
N GLN A 4 1.51 12.69 -7.22
CA GLN A 4 0.06 12.52 -7.22
C GLN A 4 -0.33 11.30 -8.04
N ILE A 5 0.27 11.09 -9.21
CA ILE A 5 0.04 9.88 -10.04
C ILE A 5 0.35 8.61 -9.23
N LEU A 6 1.49 8.55 -8.54
CA LEU A 6 1.82 7.42 -7.68
C LEU A 6 0.77 7.23 -6.57
N SER A 7 0.37 8.31 -5.89
CA SER A 7 -0.61 8.25 -4.81
C SER A 7 -1.97 7.76 -5.30
N THR A 8 -2.49 8.33 -6.39
CA THR A 8 -3.77 7.92 -7.00
C THR A 8 -3.71 6.47 -7.44
N ARG A 9 -2.63 6.05 -8.10
CA ARG A 9 -2.50 4.66 -8.53
C ARG A 9 -2.45 3.68 -7.35
N ILE A 10 -1.77 4.02 -6.24
CA ILE A 10 -1.81 3.18 -5.04
C ILE A 10 -3.24 3.07 -4.51
N GLN A 11 -3.98 4.18 -4.43
CA GLN A 11 -5.35 4.19 -3.93
C GLN A 11 -6.28 3.34 -4.80
N ASP A 12 -6.24 3.54 -6.12
CA ASP A 12 -7.10 2.79 -7.07
C ASP A 12 -6.82 1.28 -7.01
N GLU A 13 -5.54 0.89 -6.98
CA GLU A 13 -5.15 -0.54 -6.94
C GLU A 13 -5.51 -1.18 -5.59
N VAL A 14 -5.41 -0.45 -4.48
CA VAL A 14 -5.85 -0.93 -3.16
C VAL A 14 -7.36 -1.09 -3.11
N ALA A 15 -8.13 -0.11 -3.59
CA ALA A 15 -9.58 -0.19 -3.64
C ALA A 15 -10.02 -1.42 -4.46
N ASN A 16 -9.45 -1.60 -5.65
CA ASN A 16 -9.73 -2.77 -6.50
C ASN A 16 -9.38 -4.08 -5.80
N LEU A 17 -8.20 -4.16 -5.18
CA LEU A 17 -7.75 -5.34 -4.44
C LEU A 17 -8.72 -5.72 -3.31
N LEU A 18 -9.18 -4.75 -2.51
CA LEU A 18 -10.08 -5.02 -1.39
C LEU A 18 -11.45 -5.49 -1.89
N ILE A 19 -11.99 -4.84 -2.93
CA ILE A 19 -13.23 -5.24 -3.60
C ILE A 19 -13.15 -6.67 -4.14
N GLU A 20 -12.07 -7.01 -4.86
CA GLU A 20 -11.87 -8.35 -5.43
C GLU A 20 -11.80 -9.46 -4.38
N ASN A 21 -11.39 -9.14 -3.16
CA ASN A 21 -11.28 -10.11 -2.06
C ASN A 21 -12.46 -10.01 -1.06
N GLY A 22 -13.47 -9.19 -1.34
CA GLY A 22 -14.66 -9.04 -0.48
C GLY A 22 -14.35 -8.43 0.89
N ILE A 23 -13.28 -7.62 0.99
CA ILE A 23 -12.84 -6.95 2.22
C ILE A 23 -13.45 -5.55 2.26
N ASP A 24 -14.05 -5.17 3.39
CA ASP A 24 -14.59 -3.81 3.57
C ASP A 24 -13.44 -2.82 3.69
N GLU A 25 -13.38 -1.80 2.83
CA GLU A 25 -12.34 -0.77 2.88
C GLU A 25 -12.28 -0.04 4.25
N LYS A 26 -13.44 0.08 4.93
CA LYS A 26 -13.60 0.75 6.23
C LYS A 26 -13.57 -0.22 7.40
N GLY A 27 -13.50 -1.53 7.13
CA GLY A 27 -13.27 -2.56 8.12
C GLY A 27 -11.88 -2.46 8.75
N SER A 28 -11.56 -3.34 9.70
CA SER A 28 -10.28 -3.34 10.43
C SER A 28 -9.66 -4.74 10.59
N GLU A 29 -10.22 -5.74 9.91
CA GLU A 29 -9.83 -7.15 9.97
C GLU A 29 -8.39 -7.39 9.49
N LEU A 30 -7.85 -6.54 8.60
CA LEU A 30 -6.49 -6.67 8.12
C LEU A 30 -5.44 -6.32 9.19
N TYR A 31 -5.83 -5.72 10.32
CA TYR A 31 -4.92 -5.42 11.42
C TYR A 31 -4.07 -6.63 11.83
N HIS A 32 -4.70 -7.79 12.00
CA HIS A 32 -4.04 -9.00 12.50
C HIS A 32 -2.98 -9.55 11.55
N ILE A 33 -3.11 -9.27 10.25
CA ILE A 33 -2.18 -9.70 9.20
C ILE A 33 -0.98 -8.75 9.14
N PHE A 34 -1.25 -7.43 9.23
CA PHE A 34 -0.25 -6.40 8.96
C PHE A 34 0.49 -5.86 10.19
N ASN A 35 0.00 -6.12 11.42
CA ASN A 35 0.59 -5.56 12.65
C ASN A 35 2.08 -5.91 12.85
N ARG A 36 2.53 -7.05 12.30
CA ARG A 36 3.92 -7.50 12.37
C ARG A 36 4.83 -6.83 11.34
N TYR A 37 4.27 -6.16 10.34
CA TYR A 37 5.00 -5.49 9.26
C TYR A 37 4.94 -3.97 9.34
N ILE A 38 3.91 -3.41 9.97
CA ILE A 38 3.70 -1.97 10.10
C ILE A 38 3.86 -1.57 11.58
N PRO A 39 4.91 -0.82 11.94
CA PRO A 39 5.06 -0.31 13.29
C PRO A 39 3.88 0.58 13.71
N ASN A 40 3.49 0.49 14.98
CA ASN A 40 2.43 1.32 15.59
C ASN A 40 1.05 1.21 14.89
N LEU A 41 0.76 0.06 14.28
CA LEU A 41 -0.57 -0.24 13.74
C LEU A 41 -1.59 -0.29 14.88
N LYS A 42 -2.78 0.29 14.67
CA LYS A 42 -3.88 0.23 15.65
C LYS A 42 -4.96 -0.73 15.18
N THR A 43 -5.64 -1.38 16.12
CA THR A 43 -6.79 -2.26 15.84
C THR A 43 -7.97 -1.54 15.21
N THR A 44 -8.00 -0.21 15.29
CA THR A 44 -9.03 0.67 14.70
C THR A 44 -8.62 1.26 13.36
N ASP A 45 -7.40 0.98 12.87
CA ASP A 45 -6.97 1.46 11.57
C ASP A 45 -7.78 0.72 10.48
N ILE A 46 -8.31 1.48 9.52
CA ILE A 46 -9.13 0.92 8.46
C ILE A 46 -8.31 0.15 7.41
N ASN A 47 -8.89 -0.87 6.79
CA ASN A 47 -8.22 -1.78 5.86
C ASN A 47 -7.53 -1.06 4.69
N ASP A 48 -8.18 -0.09 4.06
CA ASP A 48 -7.57 0.74 3.00
C ASP A 48 -6.27 1.39 3.50
N GLY A 49 -6.36 2.11 4.63
CA GLY A 49 -5.22 2.80 5.24
C GLY A 49 -4.11 1.84 5.68
N ILE A 50 -4.44 0.63 6.11
CA ILE A 50 -3.47 -0.41 6.44
C ILE A 50 -2.67 -0.80 5.18
N VAL A 51 -3.34 -1.16 4.09
CA VAL A 51 -2.68 -1.63 2.86
C VAL A 51 -1.87 -0.50 2.20
N VAL A 52 -2.43 0.71 2.10
CA VAL A 52 -1.74 1.89 1.57
C VAL A 52 -0.46 2.18 2.33
N ARG A 53 -0.49 2.09 3.66
CA ARG A 53 0.68 2.32 4.52
C ARG A 53 1.73 1.21 4.37
N PHE A 54 1.31 -0.05 4.23
CA PHE A 54 2.22 -1.16 3.93
C PHE A 54 2.96 -0.94 2.60
N ILE A 55 2.23 -0.64 1.53
CA ILE A 55 2.80 -0.39 0.19
C ILE A 55 3.78 0.79 0.24
N ASN A 56 3.39 1.90 0.87
CA ASN A 56 4.26 3.06 0.99
C ASN A 56 5.51 2.77 1.83
N SER A 57 5.40 1.99 2.91
CA SER A 57 6.54 1.54 3.71
C SER A 57 7.53 0.71 2.88
N LYS A 58 7.03 -0.25 2.11
CA LYS A 58 7.84 -1.08 1.20
C LYS A 58 8.56 -0.24 0.14
N LEU A 59 7.82 0.64 -0.53
CA LEU A 59 8.42 1.56 -1.50
C LEU A 59 9.44 2.50 -0.86
N SER A 60 9.18 2.97 0.37
CA SER A 60 10.11 3.85 1.09
C SER A 60 11.40 3.14 1.48
N ARG A 61 11.33 1.85 1.81
CA ARG A 61 12.52 1.03 2.09
C ARG A 61 13.39 0.82 0.85
N ILE A 62 12.79 0.75 -0.34
CA ILE A 62 13.51 0.52 -1.60
C ILE A 62 14.02 1.85 -2.21
N TYR A 63 13.21 2.90 -2.19
CA TYR A 63 13.41 4.13 -2.95
C TYR A 63 13.55 5.40 -2.10
N GLY A 64 13.54 5.30 -0.78
CA GLY A 64 13.52 6.45 0.13
C GLY A 64 12.14 7.10 0.25
N ALA A 65 12.04 8.13 1.10
CA ALA A 65 10.76 8.79 1.38
C ALA A 65 10.17 9.42 0.11
N VAL A 66 8.83 9.33 -0.06
CA VAL A 66 8.16 9.78 -1.29
C VAL A 66 8.49 11.22 -1.62
N LYS A 67 8.61 12.12 -0.65
CA LYS A 67 8.93 13.55 -0.86
C LYS A 67 10.33 13.82 -1.42
N ASP A 68 11.26 12.87 -1.28
CA ASP A 68 12.67 13.03 -1.65
C ASP A 68 13.01 12.33 -2.98
N ARG A 69 12.06 11.58 -3.58
CA ARG A 69 12.26 10.87 -4.85
C ARG A 69 12.25 11.82 -6.04
N ASP A 70 13.20 11.70 -6.96
CA ASP A 70 13.13 12.37 -8.27
C ASP A 70 12.09 11.71 -9.21
N ASN A 71 11.85 12.29 -10.38
CA ASN A 71 10.86 11.77 -11.34
C ASN A 71 11.19 10.34 -11.82
N LYS A 72 12.48 10.03 -12.01
CA LYS A 72 12.93 8.70 -12.43
C LYS A 72 12.64 7.66 -11.35
N THR A 73 12.88 8.00 -10.10
CA THR A 73 12.63 7.13 -8.94
C THR A 73 11.14 6.99 -8.67
N LEU A 74 10.33 8.02 -8.94
CA LEU A 74 8.87 7.92 -8.90
C LEU A 74 8.33 6.97 -9.97
N LEU A 75 8.86 7.02 -11.19
CA LEU A 75 8.47 6.09 -12.24
C LEU A 75 8.79 4.64 -11.84
N LYS A 76 10.00 4.38 -11.33
CA LYS A 76 10.37 3.07 -10.78
C LYS A 76 9.47 2.62 -9.63
N SER A 77 9.04 3.56 -8.78
CA SER A 77 8.09 3.26 -7.69
C SER A 77 6.76 2.76 -8.25
N ILE A 78 6.27 3.35 -9.34
CA ILE A 78 5.04 2.93 -10.03
C ILE A 78 5.20 1.55 -10.66
N GLU A 79 6.31 1.30 -11.35
CA GLU A 79 6.61 -0.01 -11.96
C GLU A 79 6.69 -1.14 -10.93
N ALA A 80 7.21 -0.85 -9.73
CA ALA A 80 7.32 -1.82 -8.65
C ALA A 80 5.98 -2.19 -7.98
N LEU A 81 4.91 -1.41 -8.21
CA LEU A 81 3.62 -1.62 -7.53
C LEU A 81 3.06 -3.02 -7.78
N ALA A 82 3.12 -3.52 -9.01
CA ALA A 82 2.56 -4.83 -9.36
C ALA A 82 3.13 -5.96 -8.47
N GLY A 83 4.45 -5.96 -8.25
CA GLY A 83 5.09 -6.96 -7.40
C GLY A 83 4.70 -6.86 -5.93
N ILE A 84 4.52 -5.64 -5.42
CA ILE A 84 4.09 -5.39 -4.04
C ILE A 84 2.60 -5.78 -3.88
N LEU A 85 1.74 -5.46 -4.84
CA LEU A 85 0.33 -5.85 -4.82
C LEU A 85 0.17 -7.37 -4.82
N GLU A 86 0.97 -8.09 -5.59
CA GLU A 86 0.97 -9.56 -5.56
C GLU A 86 1.43 -10.12 -4.20
N GLU A 87 2.35 -9.43 -3.51
CA GLU A 87 2.69 -9.77 -2.12
C GLU A 87 1.49 -9.55 -1.19
N VAL A 88 0.82 -8.41 -1.29
CA VAL A 88 -0.38 -8.12 -0.49
C VAL A 88 -1.47 -9.16 -0.74
N LYS A 89 -1.76 -9.52 -2.00
CA LYS A 89 -2.71 -10.58 -2.37
C LYS A 89 -2.40 -11.90 -1.69
N ARG A 90 -1.12 -12.30 -1.60
CA ARG A 90 -0.72 -13.53 -0.90
C ARG A 90 -0.86 -13.44 0.62
N MET A 91 -0.82 -12.24 1.19
CA MET A 91 -0.94 -12.04 2.63
C MET A 91 -2.39 -12.04 3.13
N ILE A 92 -3.34 -11.60 2.30
CA ILE A 92 -4.76 -11.47 2.66
C ILE A 92 -5.64 -12.66 2.25
N ARG A 93 -5.05 -13.64 1.55
CA ARG A 93 -5.71 -14.92 1.21
C ARG A 93 -5.53 -15.96 2.30
#